data_AF-A0A7V8VHN0-F1
#
_entry.id   AF-A0A7V8VHN0-F1
#
_cell.length_a   1.000
_cell.length_b   1.000
_cell.length_c   1.000
_cell.angle_alpha   90.00
_cell.angle_beta   90.00
_cell.angle_gamma   90.00
#
_symmetry.space_group_name_H-M   'P 1'
#
loop_
_entity.id
_entity.type
_entity.pdbx_description
1 polymer ?
#
loop_
_entity_poly.entity_id
_entity_poly.type
_entity_poly.pdbx_seq_one_letter_code
_entity_poly.pdbx_strand_id
1 'polypeptide(L)'
;CPFSGAAAEAGVRSVLRSRRFSCLERSLVLQRWLDDGQTPCDVIIGVRSDRGLGAHAWIEGLEDAGQFTEIARVQPISGRLVRTGGPDSL
;
A
#
# COMPACT_ATOMS: atom_id res chain seq x y z
N CYS A 1 12.48 -6.38 -3.74
CA CYS A 1 12.15 -6.97 -5.06
C CYS A 1 12.26 -5.89 -6.14
N PRO A 2 13.09 -5.99 -7.19
CA PRO A 2 13.16 -4.93 -8.19
C PRO A 2 12.02 -5.12 -9.21
N PHE A 3 11.18 -4.10 -9.39
CA PHE A 3 9.97 -4.13 -10.23
C PHE A 3 10.16 -3.28 -11.50
N SER A 4 9.83 -3.85 -12.66
CA SER A 4 9.81 -3.17 -13.98
C SER A 4 8.39 -2.65 -14.25
N GLY A 5 8.08 -1.44 -13.78
CA GLY A 5 6.76 -0.83 -13.92
C GLY A 5 6.68 0.66 -13.54
N ALA A 6 7.81 1.37 -13.61
CA ALA A 6 7.99 2.70 -13.03
C ALA A 6 6.96 3.75 -13.47
N ALA A 7 6.43 3.67 -14.70
CA ALA A 7 5.45 4.63 -15.22
C ALA A 7 4.04 4.45 -14.62
N ALA A 8 3.61 3.19 -14.42
CA ALA A 8 2.31 2.90 -13.79
C ALA A 8 2.34 3.23 -12.28
N GLU A 9 3.46 2.95 -11.62
CA GLU A 9 3.72 3.32 -10.23
C GLU A 9 3.66 4.84 -10.01
N ALA A 10 4.26 5.61 -10.93
CA ALA A 10 4.25 7.07 -10.89
C ALA A 10 2.82 7.64 -11.03
N GLY A 11 1.98 7.05 -11.89
CA GLY A 11 0.58 7.44 -12.07
C GLY A 11 -0.26 7.23 -10.81
N VAL A 12 -0.15 6.05 -10.19
CA VAL A 12 -0.85 5.72 -8.93
C VAL A 12 -0.40 6.66 -7.81
N ARG A 13 0.91 6.85 -7.63
CA ARG A 13 1.45 7.79 -6.63
C ARG A 13 1.01 9.24 -6.86
N SER A 14 0.86 9.67 -8.12
CA SER A 14 0.42 11.02 -8.48
C SER A 14 -1.06 11.26 -8.14
N VAL A 15 -1.95 10.30 -8.45
CA VAL A 15 -3.37 10.35 -8.07
C VAL A 15 -3.54 10.35 -6.56
N LEU A 16 -2.74 9.53 -5.86
CA LEU A 16 -2.76 9.44 -4.41
C LEU A 16 -2.30 10.74 -3.73
N ARG A 17 -1.38 11.50 -4.33
CA ARG A 17 -0.96 12.83 -3.84
C ARG A 17 -1.99 13.92 -4.07
N SER A 18 -2.82 13.84 -5.12
CA SER A 18 -3.70 14.95 -5.52
C SER A 18 -5.01 15.06 -4.71
N ARG A 19 -5.37 14.04 -3.91
CA ARG A 19 -6.69 13.96 -3.23
C ARG A 19 -6.69 13.95 -1.69
N ARG A 20 -5.64 14.46 -1.02
CA ARG A 20 -5.52 14.46 0.46
C ARG A 20 -5.61 13.06 1.12
N PHE A 21 -5.29 11.99 0.39
CA PHE A 21 -5.23 10.66 0.99
C PHE A 21 -4.15 10.58 2.08
N SER A 22 -4.52 10.02 3.22
CA SER A 22 -3.61 9.70 4.33
C SER A 22 -2.51 8.75 3.88
N CYS A 23 -1.38 8.72 4.60
CA CYS A 23 -0.31 7.75 4.31
C CYS A 23 -0.81 6.30 4.32
N LEU A 24 -1.75 5.98 5.22
CA LEU A 24 -2.36 4.66 5.30
C LEU A 24 -3.14 4.29 4.04
N GLU A 25 -4.04 5.16 3.57
CA GLU A 25 -4.83 4.89 2.36
C GLU A 25 -3.93 4.72 1.14
N ARG A 26 -2.88 5.55 1.02
CA ARG A 26 -1.93 5.46 -0.08
C ARG A 26 -1.16 4.14 -0.08
N SER A 27 -0.68 3.71 1.09
CA SER A 27 0.03 2.44 1.23
C SER A 27 -0.90 1.24 0.99
N LEU A 28 -2.14 1.28 1.44
CA LEU A 28 -3.10 0.19 1.17
C LEU A 28 -3.43 0.06 -0.33
N VAL A 29 -3.62 1.18 -1.04
CA VAL A 29 -3.83 1.15 -2.50
C VAL A 29 -2.59 0.61 -3.21
N LEU A 30 -1.39 1.04 -2.79
CA LEU A 30 -0.15 0.57 -3.38
C LEU A 30 0.09 -0.92 -3.10
N GLN A 31 -0.20 -1.40 -1.89
CA GLN A 31 -0.16 -2.81 -1.52
C GLN A 31 -1.06 -3.64 -2.43
N ARG A 32 -2.31 -3.20 -2.65
CA ARG A 32 -3.23 -3.95 -3.53
C ARG A 32 -2.74 -3.97 -4.98
N TRP A 33 -2.14 -2.88 -5.46
CA TRP A 33 -1.57 -2.83 -6.80
C TRP A 33 -0.36 -3.76 -6.95
N LEU A 34 0.52 -3.82 -5.94
CA LEU A 34 1.68 -4.73 -5.93
C LEU A 34 1.27 -6.20 -5.81
N ASP A 35 0.24 -6.50 -5.02
CA ASP A 35 -0.36 -7.83 -4.88
C ASP A 35 -0.92 -8.34 -6.22
N ASP A 36 -1.62 -7.50 -6.99
CA ASP A 36 -2.07 -7.83 -8.35
C ASP A 36 -0.89 -8.09 -9.32
N GLY A 37 0.22 -7.37 -9.11
CA GLY A 37 1.50 -7.59 -9.78
C GLY A 37 2.33 -8.77 -9.24
N GLN A 38 1.72 -9.66 -8.44
CA GLN A 38 2.34 -10.85 -7.83
C GLN A 38 3.54 -10.55 -6.92
N THR A 39 3.63 -9.34 -6.38
CA THR A 39 4.63 -8.94 -5.39
C THR A 39 3.91 -8.58 -4.10
N PRO A 40 3.46 -9.57 -3.31
CA PRO A 40 2.80 -9.28 -2.04
C PRO A 40 3.78 -8.56 -1.11
N CYS A 41 3.39 -7.39 -0.63
CA CYS A 41 4.17 -6.60 0.31
C CYS A 41 3.29 -6.22 1.49
N ASP A 42 3.90 -6.12 2.67
CA ASP A 42 3.21 -5.64 3.86
C ASP A 42 3.14 -4.12 3.89
N VAL A 43 2.06 -3.59 4.46
CA VAL A 43 2.00 -2.20 4.92
C VAL A 43 2.41 -2.19 6.39
N ILE A 44 3.46 -1.43 6.70
CA ILE A 44 3.89 -1.19 8.07
C ILE A 44 3.25 0.11 8.56
N ILE A 45 2.76 0.11 9.80
CA ILE A 45 2.23 1.27 10.49
C ILE A 45 3.17 1.58 11.66
N GLY A 46 3.62 2.83 11.74
CA GLY A 46 4.52 3.28 12.78
C GLY A 46 4.15 4.63 13.37
N VAL A 47 4.70 4.90 14.54
CA VAL A 47 4.53 6.15 15.27
C VAL A 47 5.88 6.75 15.65
N ARG A 48 5.93 8.07 15.80
CA ARG A 48 7.06 8.79 16.41
C ARG A 48 6.55 9.78 17.44
N SER A 49 7.41 10.13 18.38
CA SER A 49 7.13 11.09 19.46
C SER A 49 8.19 12.19 19.60
N ASP A 50 9.28 12.13 18.83
CA ASP A 50 10.44 13.03 18.94
C ASP A 50 10.14 14.50 18.61
N ARG A 51 9.11 14.76 17.79
CA ARG A 51 8.64 16.12 17.44
C ARG A 51 7.12 16.28 17.61
N GLY A 52 6.55 15.52 18.56
CA GLY A 52 5.10 15.34 18.73
C GLY A 52 4.60 14.01 18.14
N LEU A 53 3.37 13.63 18.49
CA LEU A 53 2.77 12.38 18.02
C LEU A 53 2.55 12.44 16.50
N GLY A 54 3.31 11.65 15.76
CA GLY A 54 3.16 11.47 14.32
C GLY A 54 2.89 10.00 13.99
N ALA A 55 1.86 9.74 13.19
CA ALA A 55 1.60 8.41 12.64
C ALA A 55 2.00 8.38 11.16
N HIS A 56 2.58 7.27 10.72
CA HIS A 56 2.93 7.02 9.33
C HIS A 56 2.66 5.57 8.94
N ALA A 57 2.45 5.34 7.66
CA ALA A 57 2.29 4.01 7.09
C ALA A 57 3.04 3.94 5.76
N TRP A 58 3.76 2.85 5.53
CA TRP A 58 4.63 2.68 4.36
C TRP A 58 4.66 1.23 3.90
N ILE A 59 5.09 0.99 2.67
CA ILE A 59 5.28 -0.37 2.13
C ILE A 59 6.65 -0.90 2.55
N GLU A 60 6.68 -2.13 3.05
CA GLU A 60 7.92 -2.82 3.39
C GLU A 60 8.88 -2.87 2.20
N GLY A 61 10.10 -2.37 2.41
CA GLY A 61 11.18 -2.41 1.42
C GLY A 61 11.07 -1.39 0.28
N LEU A 62 10.01 -0.57 0.22
CA LEU A 62 9.88 0.53 -0.76
C LEU A 62 10.18 1.90 -0.16
N GLU A 63 9.97 2.07 1.14
CA GLU A 63 10.23 3.30 1.88
C GLU A 63 10.96 2.95 3.20
N ASP A 64 11.81 3.85 3.68
CA ASP A 64 12.50 3.71 4.96
C ASP A 64 11.57 4.15 6.11
N ALA A 65 11.62 3.42 7.22
CA ALA A 65 10.92 3.75 8.45
C ALA A 65 11.39 5.09 9.04
N GLY A 66 12.63 5.50 8.77
CA GLY A 66 13.20 6.75 9.26
C GLY A 66 13.18 6.82 10.79
N GLN A 67 12.36 7.72 11.36
CA GLN A 67 12.21 7.89 12.82
C GLN A 67 10.96 7.20 13.40
N PHE A 68 10.18 6.51 12.58
CA PHE A 68 8.95 5.87 13.02
C PHE A 68 9.25 4.48 13.59
N THR A 69 8.70 4.20 14.77
CA THR A 69 8.72 2.86 15.37
C THR A 69 7.50 2.08 14.89
N GLU A 70 7.72 0.91 14.31
CA GLU A 70 6.65 -0.02 13.89
C GLU A 70 5.80 -0.43 15.10
N ILE A 71 4.47 -0.37 14.94
CA ILE A 71 3.49 -0.81 15.94
C ILE A 71 2.50 -1.83 15.39
N ALA A 72 2.32 -1.88 14.07
CA ALA A 72 1.42 -2.82 13.42
C ALA A 72 1.82 -3.07 11.97
N ARG A 73 1.32 -4.18 11.44
CA ARG A 73 1.58 -4.66 10.10
C ARG A 73 0.30 -5.20 9.47
N VAL A 74 0.01 -4.75 8.26
CA VAL A 74 -1.14 -5.19 7.48
C VAL A 74 -0.62 -6.04 6.33
N GLN A 75 -0.87 -7.34 6.40
CA GLN A 75 -0.54 -8.27 5.33
C GLN A 75 -1.48 -8.06 4.14
N PRO A 76 -1.03 -8.32 2.91
CA PRO A 76 -1.92 -8.31 1.76
C PRO A 76 -2.99 -9.38 1.96
N ILE A 77 -4.24 -9.05 1.64
CA ILE A 77 -5.31 -10.04 1.56
C ILE A 77 -5.02 -10.86 0.30
N SER A 78 -4.27 -11.95 0.47
CA SER A 78 -3.99 -12.94 -0.57
C SER A 78 -5.30 -13.60 -0.99
N GLY A 79 -5.99 -12.94 -1.90
CA GLY A 79 -7.31 -13.27 -2.37
C GLY A 79 -7.52 -12.50 -3.66
N ARG A 80 -7.33 -13.20 -4.78
CA ARG A 80 -8.03 -12.83 -6.00
C ARG A 80 -9.50 -12.82 -5.60
N LEU A 81 -10.10 -11.63 -5.49
CA LEU A 81 -11.55 -11.51 -5.47
C LEU A 81 -11.99 -12.22 -6.75
N VAL A 82 -12.40 -13.48 -6.62
CA VAL A 82 -13.12 -14.15 -7.69
C VAL A 82 -14.32 -13.25 -7.90
N ARG A 83 -14.34 -12.50 -9.00
CA ARG A 83 -15.58 -11.89 -9.47
C ARG A 83 -16.48 -13.10 -9.66
N THR A 84 -17.36 -13.37 -8.70
CA THR A 84 -18.46 -14.30 -8.89
C THR A 84 -19.21 -13.73 -10.08
N GLY A 85 -18.97 -14.31 -11.26
CA GLY A 85 -19.74 -14.01 -12.44
C GLY A 85 -21.19 -14.18 -12.05
N GLY A 86 -21.95 -13.09 -12.11
CA GLY A 86 -23.39 -13.20 -12.16
C GLY A 86 -23.72 -14.05 -13.38
N PRO A 87 -24.61 -15.03 -13.26
CA PRO A 87 -24.97 -15.84 -14.41
C PRO A 87 -25.69 -14.94 -15.42
N ASP A 88 -25.02 -14.67 -16.54
CA ASP A 88 -25.67 -14.72 -17.84
C ASP A 88 -26.23 -16.15 -17.97
N SER A 89 -27.42 -16.35 -17.43
CA SER A 89 -28.28 -17.49 -17.77
C SER A 89 -29.27 -17.00 -18.81
N LEU A 90 -28.96 -17.39 -20.05
CA LEU A 90 -29.83 -17.58 -21.22
C LEU A 90 -30.35 -16.33 -21.92
#